data_AF-A0A8T6WPR1-F1
#
_entry.id   AF-A0A8T6WPR1-F1
#
_cell.length_a   1.000
_cell.length_b   1.000
_cell.length_c   1.000
_cell.angle_alpha   90.00
_cell.angle_beta   90.00
_cell.angle_gamma   90.00
#
_symmetry.space_group_name_H-M   'P 1'
#
loop_
_entity.id
_entity.type
_entity.pdbx_description
1 polymer ?
#
loop_
_entity_poly.entity_id
_entity_poly.type
_entity_poly.pdbx_seq_one_letter_code
_entity_poly.pdbx_strand_id
1 'polypeptide(L)'
;MAKKDVEGTMQVLTAIGALIALLEAIGYFANFKFEISIGGVGHGLGYGIIDAILLLIMAIITLLSALEPNDTVSFNAGVLLIFGILIIIFGSVLGGLLVIIAGIVGILS
;
A
#
# COMPACT_ATOMS: atom_id res chain seq x y z
N MET A 1 20.57 7.38 14.69
CA MET A 1 20.40 7.72 13.26
C MET A 1 20.03 9.19 13.19
N ALA A 2 20.54 9.95 12.23
CA ALA A 2 20.04 11.31 12.06
C ALA A 2 18.57 11.22 11.59
N LYS A 3 17.70 12.12 12.06
CA LYS A 3 16.25 12.13 11.71
C LYS A 3 16.00 12.03 10.20
N LYS A 4 16.92 12.57 9.40
CA LYS A 4 16.95 12.52 7.93
C LYS A 4 17.16 11.12 7.34
N ASP A 5 17.94 10.26 8.00
CA ASP A 5 18.24 8.91 7.51
C ASP A 5 17.03 7.98 7.68
N VAL A 6 16.26 8.21 8.75
CA VAL A 6 15.02 7.47 9.05
C VAL A 6 13.96 7.81 8.03
N GLU A 7 13.73 9.10 7.78
CA GLU A 7 12.73 9.57 6.82
C GLU A 7 13.01 9.03 5.41
N GLY A 8 14.27 9.05 4.97
CA GLY A 8 14.67 8.44 3.70
C GLY A 8 14.43 6.92 3.65
N THR A 9 14.67 6.21 4.76
CA THR A 9 14.40 4.76 4.86
C THR A 9 12.90 4.48 4.77
N MET A 10 12.07 5.24 5.51
CA MET A 10 10.62 5.13 5.44
C MET A 10 10.12 5.39 4.02
N GLN A 11 10.66 6.40 3.34
CA GLN A 11 10.26 6.80 2.01
C GLN A 11 10.54 5.69 0.99
N VAL A 12 11.73 5.11 1.03
CA VAL A 12 12.12 4.00 0.14
C VAL A 12 11.26 2.76 0.38
N LEU A 13 11.07 2.36 1.65
CA LEU A 13 10.25 1.19 1.99
C LEU A 13 8.79 1.37 1.55
N THR A 14 8.24 2.56 1.78
CA THR A 14 6.86 2.90 1.36
C THR A 14 6.74 2.89 -0.16
N ALA A 15 7.69 3.50 -0.87
CA ALA A 15 7.66 3.56 -2.33
C ALA A 15 7.75 2.15 -2.96
N ILE A 16 8.65 1.30 -2.46
CA ILE A 16 8.76 -0.09 -2.93
C ILE A 16 7.48 -0.87 -2.62
N GLY A 17 6.94 -0.75 -1.41
CA GLY A 17 5.69 -1.42 -1.03
C GLY A 17 4.51 -0.99 -1.90
N ALA A 18 4.38 0.31 -2.17
CA ALA A 18 3.35 0.85 -3.03
C ALA A 18 3.52 0.42 -4.50
N LEU A 19 4.75 0.34 -5.01
CA LEU A 19 5.03 -0.15 -6.36
C LEU A 19 4.64 -1.63 -6.52
N ILE A 20 4.94 -2.47 -5.54
CA ILE A 20 4.52 -3.88 -5.55
C ILE A 20 2.99 -3.99 -5.56
N ALA A 21 2.32 -3.24 -4.68
CA ALA A 21 0.86 -3.21 -4.64
C ALA A 21 0.23 -2.74 -5.96
N LEU A 22 0.88 -1.78 -6.64
CA LEU A 22 0.44 -1.29 -7.95
C LEU A 22 0.59 -2.36 -9.05
N LEU A 23 1.70 -3.10 -9.05
CA LEU A 23 1.91 -4.22 -9.98
C LEU A 23 0.91 -5.35 -9.74
N GLU A 24 0.62 -5.68 -8.49
CA GLU A 24 -0.39 -6.67 -8.14
C GLU A 24 -1.80 -6.23 -8.54
N ALA A 25 -2.14 -4.94 -8.34
CA ALA A 25 -3.38 -4.35 -8.83
C ALA A 25 -3.53 -4.49 -10.36
N ILE A 26 -2.48 -4.15 -11.12
CA ILE A 26 -2.46 -4.31 -12.58
C ILE A 26 -2.56 -5.81 -12.96
N GLY A 27 -1.91 -6.68 -12.21
CA GLY A 27 -1.99 -8.13 -12.39
C GLY A 27 -3.42 -8.67 -12.23
N TYR A 28 -4.19 -8.12 -11.30
CA TYR A 28 -5.63 -8.42 -11.20
C TYR A 28 -6.38 -7.97 -12.45
N PHE A 29 -6.11 -6.76 -12.96
CA PHE A 29 -6.72 -6.27 -14.21
C PHE A 29 -6.42 -7.15 -15.43
N ALA A 30 -5.20 -7.68 -15.53
CA ALA A 30 -4.80 -8.54 -16.64
C ALA A 30 -5.44 -9.94 -16.62
N ASN A 31 -5.82 -10.45 -15.44
CA ASN A 31 -6.38 -11.79 -15.25
C ASN A 31 -7.90 -11.82 -15.05
N PHE A 32 -8.62 -10.75 -15.41
CA PHE A 32 -10.06 -10.65 -15.12
C PHE A 32 -10.90 -11.79 -15.71
N LYS A 33 -11.49 -12.57 -14.81
CA LYS A 33 -12.82 -13.14 -14.99
C LYS A 33 -13.77 -12.26 -14.20
N PHE A 34 -14.83 -11.76 -14.84
CA PHE A 34 -15.72 -10.75 -14.29
C PHE A 34 -16.59 -11.34 -13.16
N GLU A 35 -16.12 -11.25 -11.93
CA GLU A 35 -16.86 -11.69 -10.74
C GLU A 35 -16.87 -10.52 -9.76
N ILE A 36 -18.04 -9.96 -9.45
CA ILE A 36 -18.17 -8.82 -8.55
C ILE A 36 -18.29 -9.38 -7.13
N SER A 37 -17.17 -9.53 -6.43
CA SER A 37 -17.15 -9.80 -4.99
C SER A 37 -16.98 -8.48 -4.23
N ILE A 38 -17.80 -8.27 -3.20
CA ILE A 38 -17.69 -7.16 -2.25
C ILE A 38 -17.55 -7.81 -0.88
N GLY A 39 -16.32 -8.07 -0.44
CA GLY A 39 -16.08 -8.75 0.82
C GLY A 39 -14.59 -8.91 1.11
N GLY A 40 -14.07 -8.04 1.98
CA GLY A 40 -12.66 -8.03 2.38
C GLY A 40 -12.22 -9.22 3.25
N VAL A 41 -10.90 -9.36 3.27
CA VAL A 41 -10.07 -10.19 4.18
C VAL A 41 -10.37 -11.69 4.14
N GLY A 42 -10.03 -12.28 2.99
CA GLY A 42 -9.83 -13.70 2.85
C GLY A 42 -11.14 -14.48 2.72
N HIS A 43 -11.47 -14.89 1.50
CA HIS A 43 -11.75 -16.29 1.18
C HIS A 43 -11.81 -16.45 -0.34
N GLY A 44 -11.49 -17.67 -0.77
CA GLY A 44 -11.08 -17.98 -2.13
C GLY A 44 -12.11 -17.63 -3.22
N LEU A 45 -11.55 -17.50 -4.43
CA LEU A 45 -12.24 -17.69 -5.71
C LEU A 45 -12.98 -16.48 -6.32
N GLY A 46 -12.52 -15.24 -6.09
CA GLY A 46 -12.91 -14.12 -6.97
C GLY A 46 -12.49 -12.77 -6.43
N TYR A 47 -11.40 -12.19 -6.94
CA TYR A 47 -11.09 -10.78 -6.68
C TYR A 47 -12.06 -9.92 -7.50
N GLY A 48 -12.87 -9.14 -6.78
CA GLY A 48 -13.80 -8.22 -7.42
C GLY A 48 -13.06 -7.12 -8.19
N ILE A 49 -13.68 -6.62 -9.27
CA ILE A 49 -13.22 -5.39 -9.93
C ILE A 49 -13.14 -4.21 -8.96
N ILE A 50 -14.00 -4.23 -7.94
CA ILE A 50 -14.01 -3.23 -6.87
C ILE A 50 -12.74 -3.32 -6.02
N ASP A 51 -12.34 -4.52 -5.58
CA ASP A 51 -11.12 -4.70 -4.78
C ASP A 51 -9.86 -4.30 -5.56
N ALA A 52 -9.79 -4.66 -6.85
CA ALA A 52 -8.68 -4.27 -7.72
C ALA A 52 -8.58 -2.74 -7.90
N ILE A 53 -9.73 -2.06 -8.05
CA ILE A 53 -9.79 -0.58 -8.11
C ILE A 53 -9.36 0.03 -6.77
N LEU A 54 -9.85 -0.50 -5.65
CA LEU A 54 -9.51 0.01 -4.32
C LEU A 54 -8.01 -0.20 -4.03
N LEU A 55 -7.45 -1.36 -4.36
CA LEU A 55 -6.02 -1.62 -4.23
C LEU A 55 -5.20 -0.65 -5.10
N LEU A 56 -5.63 -0.40 -6.35
CA LEU A 56 -4.97 0.54 -7.25
C LEU A 56 -4.97 1.96 -6.67
N ILE A 57 -6.12 2.43 -6.18
CA ILE A 57 -6.25 3.75 -5.54
C ILE A 57 -5.33 3.83 -4.31
N MET A 58 -5.35 2.81 -3.46
CA MET A 58 -4.51 2.77 -2.25
C MET A 58 -3.02 2.76 -2.59
N ALA A 59 -2.61 1.98 -3.60
CA ALA A 59 -1.24 1.94 -4.07
C ALA A 59 -0.78 3.30 -4.60
N ILE A 60 -1.62 3.99 -5.38
CA ILE A 60 -1.32 5.33 -5.91
C ILE A 60 -1.20 6.35 -4.78
N ILE A 61 -2.17 6.41 -3.87
CA ILE A 61 -2.15 7.35 -2.73
C ILE A 61 -0.92 7.11 -1.85
N THR A 62 -0.59 5.84 -1.60
CA THR A 62 0.60 5.48 -0.80
C THR A 62 1.89 5.85 -1.52
N LEU A 63 1.97 5.63 -2.83
CA LEU A 63 3.13 6.02 -3.63
C LEU A 63 3.30 7.55 -3.67
N LEU A 64 2.21 8.30 -3.85
CA LEU A 64 2.22 9.76 -3.80
C LEU A 64 2.65 10.27 -2.42
N SER A 65 2.19 9.64 -1.33
CA SER A 65 2.65 9.98 0.02
C SER A 65 4.16 9.80 0.19
N ALA A 66 4.74 8.80 -0.49
CA ALA A 66 6.19 8.57 -0.45
C ALA A 66 6.95 9.55 -1.36
N LEU A 67 6.45 9.87 -2.56
CA LEU A 67 7.18 10.73 -3.51
C LEU A 67 7.08 12.21 -3.16
N GLU A 68 5.93 12.65 -2.61
CA GLU A 68 5.64 14.03 -2.24
C GLU A 68 5.15 14.13 -0.80
N PRO A 69 6.04 13.89 0.19
CA PRO A 69 5.66 13.74 1.60
C PRO A 69 5.05 14.99 2.26
N ASN A 70 5.14 16.16 1.60
CA ASN A 70 4.70 17.46 2.12
C ASN A 70 3.48 18.06 1.41
N ASP A 71 3.02 17.51 0.28
CA ASP A 71 2.01 18.19 -0.56
C ASP A 71 0.64 17.51 -0.54
N THR A 72 0.59 16.19 -0.80
CA THR A 72 -0.69 15.56 -1.17
C THR A 72 -1.28 14.69 -0.06
N VAL A 73 -0.44 13.97 0.68
CA VAL A 73 -0.85 13.06 1.76
C VAL A 73 0.18 13.11 2.87
N SER A 74 -0.26 13.23 4.12
CA SER A 74 0.66 13.30 5.25
C SER A 74 1.54 12.06 5.34
N PHE A 75 2.83 12.24 5.13
CA PHE A 75 3.82 11.19 5.29
C PHE A 75 4.24 11.05 6.75
N ASN A 76 3.35 10.46 7.55
CA ASN A 76 3.62 10.15 8.94
C ASN A 76 3.47 8.65 9.21
N ALA A 77 4.17 8.19 10.24
CA ALA A 77 4.25 6.78 10.59
C ALA A 77 2.87 6.13 10.82
N GLY A 78 1.93 6.85 11.42
CA GLY A 78 0.56 6.36 11.66
C GLY A 78 -0.25 6.17 10.38
N VAL A 79 -0.13 7.10 9.42
CA VAL A 79 -0.78 7.01 8.11
C VAL A 79 -0.23 5.82 7.33
N LEU A 80 1.09 5.63 7.34
CA LEU A 80 1.72 4.47 6.68
C LEU A 80 1.22 3.15 7.26
N LEU A 81 1.05 3.02 8.58
CA LEU A 81 0.48 1.82 9.17
C LEU A 81 -0.94 1.54 8.66
N ILE A 82 -1.80 2.57 8.61
CA ILE A 82 -3.17 2.45 8.11
C ILE A 82 -3.16 2.03 6.64
N PHE A 83 -2.33 2.69 5.81
CA PHE A 83 -2.21 2.37 4.40
C PHE A 83 -1.72 0.94 4.18
N GLY A 84 -0.70 0.52 4.92
CA GLY A 84 -0.19 -0.84 4.83
C GLY A 84 -1.26 -1.89 5.19
N ILE A 85 -2.06 -1.66 6.24
CA ILE A 85 -3.18 -2.54 6.59
C ILE A 85 -4.22 -2.58 5.47
N LEU A 86 -4.64 -1.43 4.94
CA LEU A 86 -5.61 -1.37 3.84
C LEU A 86 -5.09 -2.09 2.59
N ILE A 87 -3.82 -1.91 2.24
CA ILE A 87 -3.17 -2.60 1.11
C ILE A 87 -3.22 -4.13 1.30
N ILE A 88 -2.98 -4.64 2.50
CA ILE A 88 -3.13 -6.08 2.80
C ILE A 88 -4.58 -6.54 2.64
N ILE A 89 -5.53 -5.77 3.18
CA ILE A 89 -6.97 -6.09 3.11
C ILE A 89 -7.44 -6.20 1.65
N PHE A 90 -6.95 -5.32 0.78
CA PHE A 90 -7.34 -5.27 -0.64
C PHE A 90 -6.51 -6.18 -1.55
N GLY A 91 -5.54 -6.92 -1.03
CA GLY A 91 -4.94 -8.06 -1.74
C GLY A 91 -3.42 -8.05 -1.88
N SER A 92 -2.73 -6.97 -1.49
CA SER A 92 -1.27 -6.90 -1.60
C SER A 92 -0.58 -7.15 -0.26
N VAL A 93 -0.36 -8.42 0.05
CA VAL A 93 0.28 -8.82 1.31
C VAL A 93 1.72 -8.30 1.40
N LEU A 94 2.51 -8.50 0.34
CA LEU A 94 3.92 -8.09 0.32
C LEU A 94 4.07 -6.57 0.28
N GLY A 95 3.29 -5.90 -0.58
CA GLY A 95 3.30 -4.44 -0.68
C GLY A 95 2.88 -3.79 0.65
N GLY A 96 1.80 -4.28 1.24
CA GLY A 96 1.30 -3.74 2.51
C GLY A 96 2.24 -4.00 3.68
N LEU A 97 2.89 -5.16 3.77
CA LEU A 97 3.88 -5.45 4.82
C LEU A 97 5.08 -4.48 4.77
N LEU A 98 5.58 -4.13 3.59
CA LEU A 98 6.68 -3.16 3.46
C LEU A 98 6.28 -1.77 3.93
N VAL A 99 5.05 -1.35 3.61
CA VAL A 99 4.50 -0.06 4.07
C VAL A 99 4.30 -0.08 5.59
N ILE A 100 3.86 -1.20 6.18
CA ILE A 100 3.78 -1.36 7.63
C ILE A 100 5.16 -1.25 8.27
N ILE A 101 6.18 -1.93 7.73
CA ILE A 101 7.55 -1.85 8.24
C ILE A 101 8.06 -0.41 8.18
N ALA A 102 7.77 0.33 7.10
CA ALA A 102 8.09 1.75 7.00
C ALA A 102 7.41 2.57 8.12
N GLY A 103 6.13 2.32 8.39
CA GLY A 103 5.41 2.92 9.51
C GLY A 103 6.04 2.61 10.86
N ILE A 104 6.38 1.34 11.13
CA ILE A 104 7.02 0.92 12.38
C ILE A 104 8.37 1.63 12.57
N VAL A 105 9.19 1.71 11.52
CA VAL A 105 10.48 2.42 11.55
C VAL A 105 10.28 3.88 11.95
N GLY A 106 9.24 4.53 11.43
CA GLY A 106 8.89 5.91 11.80
C GLY A 106 8.37 6.12 13.22
N ILE A 107 7.80 5.09 13.87
CA ILE A 107 7.38 5.17 15.28
C ILE A 107 8.56 4.97 16.23
N LEU A 108 9.50 4.11 15.86
CA LEU A 108 10.63 3.72 16.72
C LEU A 108 11.83 4.69 16.65
N SER A 109 11.71 5.79 15.89
CA SER A 109 12.77 6.77 15.61
C SER A 109 12.52 8.14 16.24
#